data_AF-B2WNQ7-F1
#
_entry.id   AF-B2WNQ7-F1
#
_cell.length_a   1.000
_cell.length_b   1.000
_cell.length_c   1.000
_cell.angle_alpha   90.00
_cell.angle_beta   90.00
_cell.angle_gamma   90.00
#
_symmetry.space_group_name_H-M   'P 1'
#
loop_
_entity.id
_entity.type
_entity.pdbx_description
1 polymer ?
#
loop_
_entity_poly.entity_id
_entity_poly.type
_entity_poly.pdbx_seq_one_letter_code
_entity_poly.pdbx_strand_id
1 'polypeptide(L)'
;MSVISQQASHPCHLDDEIVALSLQLEEINYREETKKAKYTPDNVPDLEVAYASYLTEIETHLAFLKDVKLAHSIANAVDADAEVIAELAQVETQAQEDRRVAVQMSSDDPDLEAPPPYAEVVRDDSIENEVVRRMTALLSSEHDAHDDLENEAGPSVSYTQRQADAMGKLARNQFECIACREEFRFADITHIGCDSHHQYCSSCLKQFIMNGVMPMWCRVLLPMWYRMDQAPKMHMCFLD
;
A
#
# COMPACT_ATOMS: atom_id res chain seq x y z
N MET A 1 17.78 -49.38 -4.69
CA MET A 1 16.85 -48.23 -4.60
C MET A 1 15.63 -48.73 -3.86
N SER A 2 15.54 -48.47 -2.56
CA SER A 2 14.38 -48.89 -1.76
C SER A 2 13.19 -48.02 -2.12
N VAL A 3 12.16 -48.65 -2.66
CA VAL A 3 10.87 -48.02 -2.91
C VAL A 3 10.18 -47.90 -1.55
N ILE A 4 10.12 -46.68 -1.01
CA ILE A 4 9.27 -46.38 0.14
C ILE A 4 7.84 -46.49 -0.39
N SER A 5 7.19 -47.60 -0.06
CA SER A 5 5.77 -47.81 -0.31
C SER A 5 5.00 -46.85 0.59
N GLN A 6 4.64 -45.68 0.08
CA GLN A 6 3.66 -44.80 0.73
C GLN A 6 2.31 -45.51 0.65
N GLN A 7 1.98 -46.20 1.74
CA GLN A 7 0.69 -46.81 1.96
C GLN A 7 -0.34 -45.67 2.03
N ALA A 8 -1.38 -45.74 1.21
CA ALA A 8 -2.44 -44.75 1.16
C ALA A 8 -3.05 -44.60 2.57
N SER A 9 -2.67 -43.52 3.26
CA SER A 9 -3.13 -43.23 4.62
C SER A 9 -4.59 -42.83 4.56
N HIS A 10 -5.45 -43.69 5.07
CA HIS A 10 -6.83 -43.36 5.42
C HIS A 10 -6.83 -42.05 6.24
N PRO A 11 -7.70 -41.06 5.97
CA PRO A 11 -7.67 -39.77 6.69
C PRO A 11 -7.74 -39.92 8.22
N CYS A 12 -8.43 -40.95 8.71
CA CYS A 12 -8.49 -41.28 10.13
C CYS A 12 -7.13 -41.70 10.71
N HIS A 13 -6.24 -42.32 9.94
CA HIS A 13 -4.95 -42.81 10.42
C HIS A 13 -4.02 -41.67 10.85
N LEU A 14 -3.96 -40.57 10.09
CA LEU A 14 -3.13 -39.42 10.44
C LEU A 14 -3.64 -38.74 11.72
N ASP A 15 -4.96 -38.58 11.84
CA ASP A 15 -5.57 -38.00 13.03
C ASP A 15 -5.39 -38.89 14.26
N ASP A 16 -5.57 -40.21 14.11
CA ASP A 16 -5.33 -41.19 15.17
C ASP A 16 -3.87 -41.16 15.67
N GLU A 17 -2.91 -41.05 14.75
CA GLU A 17 -1.48 -40.97 15.07
C GLU A 17 -1.12 -39.65 15.76
N ILE A 18 -1.64 -38.52 15.27
CA ILE A 18 -1.47 -37.21 15.92
C ILE A 18 -2.03 -37.25 17.35
N VAL A 19 -3.21 -37.84 17.56
CA VAL A 19 -3.81 -37.99 18.90
C VAL A 19 -2.96 -38.88 19.78
N ALA A 20 -2.51 -40.03 19.29
CA ALA A 20 -1.68 -40.97 20.04
C ALA A 20 -0.36 -40.32 20.51
N LEU A 21 0.34 -39.61 19.63
CA LEU A 21 1.58 -38.91 19.96
C LEU A 21 1.35 -37.74 20.90
N SER A 22 0.23 -37.02 20.77
CA SER A 22 -0.13 -35.93 21.68
C SER A 22 -0.35 -36.45 23.11
N LEU A 23 -0.99 -37.60 23.26
CA LEU A 23 -1.19 -38.25 24.56
C LEU A 23 0.14 -38.73 25.17
N GLN A 24 1.06 -39.25 24.36
CA GLN A 24 2.39 -39.63 24.83
C GLN A 24 3.21 -38.42 25.29
N LEU A 25 3.12 -37.30 24.56
CA LEU A 25 3.76 -36.05 24.96
C LEU A 25 3.22 -35.56 26.32
N GLU A 26 1.90 -35.64 26.53
CA GLU A 26 1.27 -35.29 27.80
C GLU A 26 1.78 -36.16 28.96
N GLU A 27 1.91 -37.47 28.74
CA GLU A 27 2.46 -38.39 29.75
C GLU A 27 3.92 -38.04 30.10
N ILE A 28 4.75 -37.74 29.10
CA ILE A 28 6.16 -37.36 29.32
C ILE A 28 6.24 -36.06 30.12
N ASN A 29 5.47 -35.05 29.74
CA ASN A 29 5.42 -33.76 30.44
C ASN A 29 4.96 -33.92 31.89
N TYR A 30 3.92 -34.74 32.12
CA TYR A 30 3.47 -35.04 33.48
C TYR A 30 4.57 -35.70 34.33
N ARG A 31 5.35 -36.60 33.75
CA ARG A 31 6.50 -37.22 34.44
C ARG A 31 7.58 -36.19 34.76
N GLU A 32 7.87 -35.26 33.86
CA GLU A 32 8.83 -34.17 34.12
C GLU A 32 8.37 -33.27 35.27
N GLU A 33 7.09 -32.88 35.28
CA GLU A 33 6.50 -32.03 36.32
C GLU A 33 6.49 -32.70 37.70
N THR A 34 6.29 -34.02 37.75
CA THR A 34 6.15 -34.77 39.00
C THR A 34 7.47 -35.39 39.50
N LYS A 35 8.53 -35.36 38.70
CA LYS A 35 9.81 -35.96 39.03
C LYS A 35 10.56 -35.15 40.08
N LYS A 36 11.04 -35.86 41.11
CA LYS A 36 11.99 -35.31 42.10
C LYS A 36 13.41 -35.59 41.63
N ALA A 37 14.00 -34.66 40.87
CA ALA A 37 15.35 -34.82 40.35
C ALA A 37 16.38 -34.87 41.50
N LYS A 38 17.09 -36.00 41.63
CA LYS A 38 18.22 -36.21 42.54
C LYS A 38 19.39 -36.80 41.76
N TYR A 39 19.99 -36.02 40.86
CA TYR A 39 21.26 -36.37 40.26
C TYR A 39 22.10 -35.11 40.04
N THR A 40 23.41 -35.27 40.10
CA THR A 40 24.36 -34.21 39.78
C THR A 40 24.46 -34.05 38.26
N PRO A 41 24.74 -32.84 37.73
CA PRO A 41 24.87 -32.60 36.29
C PRO A 41 25.89 -33.54 35.60
N ASP A 42 26.96 -33.94 36.30
CA ASP A 42 27.98 -34.85 35.78
C ASP A 42 27.57 -36.34 35.77
N ASN A 43 26.40 -36.69 36.32
CA ASN A 43 25.94 -38.07 36.41
C ASN A 43 24.44 -38.18 36.13
N VAL A 44 24.06 -37.81 34.90
CA VAL A 44 22.69 -37.98 34.40
C VAL A 44 22.43 -39.47 34.14
N PRO A 45 21.37 -40.07 34.69
CA PRO A 45 21.01 -41.46 34.41
C PRO A 45 20.69 -41.68 32.92
N ASP A 46 21.11 -42.81 32.35
CA ASP A 46 20.82 -43.19 30.96
C ASP A 46 19.32 -43.09 30.62
N LEU A 47 18.46 -43.39 31.59
CA LEU A 47 17.00 -43.27 31.45
C LEU A 47 16.56 -41.84 31.13
N GLU A 48 17.20 -40.84 31.74
CA GLU A 48 16.89 -39.43 31.49
C GLU A 48 17.35 -38.97 30.12
N VAL A 49 18.51 -39.47 29.68
CA VAL A 49 19.00 -39.24 28.31
C VAL A 49 18.05 -39.87 27.29
N ALA A 50 17.58 -41.09 27.55
CA ALA A 50 16.62 -41.77 26.70
C ALA A 50 15.28 -41.02 26.62
N TYR A 51 14.76 -40.51 27.75
CA TYR A 51 13.54 -39.70 27.75
C TYR A 51 13.69 -38.39 26.98
N ALA A 52 14.81 -37.68 27.16
CA ALA A 52 15.07 -36.45 26.42
C ALA A 52 15.13 -36.72 24.90
N SER A 53 15.81 -37.80 24.48
CA SER A 53 15.86 -38.20 23.07
C SER A 53 14.47 -38.56 22.54
N TYR A 54 13.68 -39.29 23.31
CA TYR A 54 12.33 -39.71 22.91
C TYR A 54 11.36 -38.52 22.83
N LEU A 55 11.47 -37.56 23.73
CA LEU A 55 10.70 -36.31 23.67
C LEU A 55 10.97 -35.58 22.36
N THR A 56 12.25 -35.39 22.00
CA THR A 56 12.62 -34.76 20.73
C THR A 56 12.07 -35.53 19.52
N GLU A 57 12.10 -36.87 19.56
CA GLU A 57 11.54 -37.71 18.49
C GLU A 57 10.02 -37.53 18.34
N ILE A 58 9.27 -37.53 19.44
CA ILE A 58 7.82 -37.30 19.41
C ILE A 58 7.51 -35.89 18.90
N GLU A 59 8.20 -34.87 19.40
CA GLU A 59 7.96 -33.48 18.99
C GLU A 59 8.21 -33.28 17.49
N THR A 60 9.31 -33.83 16.98
CA THR A 60 9.66 -33.75 15.56
C THR A 60 8.67 -34.51 14.69
N HIS A 61 8.26 -35.72 15.10
CA HIS A 61 7.28 -36.51 14.35
C HIS A 61 5.89 -35.89 14.37
N LEU A 62 5.47 -35.33 15.50
CA LEU A 62 4.19 -34.62 15.64
C LEU A 62 4.16 -33.33 14.81
N ALA A 63 5.26 -32.59 14.74
CA ALA A 63 5.39 -31.45 13.83
C ALA A 63 5.26 -31.90 12.37
N PHE A 64 5.98 -32.95 11.97
CA PHE A 64 5.88 -33.52 10.63
C PHE A 64 4.45 -33.93 10.26
N LEU A 65 3.73 -34.64 11.13
CA LEU A 65 2.35 -35.06 10.87
C LEU A 65 1.39 -33.88 10.74
N LYS A 66 1.58 -32.82 11.55
CA LYS A 66 0.79 -31.59 11.43
C LYS A 66 1.04 -30.90 10.09
N ASP A 67 2.28 -30.87 9.61
CA ASP A 67 2.62 -30.30 8.31
C ASP A 67 2.02 -31.12 7.17
N VAL A 68 2.05 -32.46 7.25
CA VAL A 68 1.39 -33.34 6.27
C VAL A 68 -0.12 -33.06 6.24
N LYS A 69 -0.77 -32.95 7.41
CA LYS A 69 -2.19 -32.63 7.51
C LYS A 69 -2.51 -31.27 6.89
N LEU A 70 -1.68 -30.26 7.16
CA LEU A 70 -1.82 -28.93 6.57
C LEU A 70 -1.67 -28.98 5.04
N ALA A 71 -0.65 -29.67 4.54
CA ALA A 71 -0.42 -29.82 3.09
C ALA A 71 -1.61 -30.50 2.40
N HIS A 72 -2.17 -31.56 2.98
CA HIS A 72 -3.38 -32.19 2.47
C HIS A 72 -4.59 -31.26 2.49
N SER A 73 -4.75 -30.47 3.55
CA SER A 73 -5.82 -29.47 3.63
C SER A 73 -5.70 -28.42 2.53
N ILE A 74 -4.49 -27.93 2.25
CA ILE A 74 -4.24 -26.95 1.18
C ILE A 74 -4.53 -27.58 -0.18
N ALA A 75 -4.01 -28.79 -0.44
CA ALA A 75 -4.27 -29.50 -1.69
C ALA A 75 -5.76 -29.70 -1.94
N ASN A 76 -6.50 -30.17 -0.93
CA ASN A 76 -7.95 -30.37 -1.02
C ASN A 76 -8.70 -29.05 -1.27
N ALA A 77 -8.28 -27.94 -0.67
CA ALA A 77 -8.88 -26.63 -0.90
C ALA A 77 -8.64 -26.15 -2.33
N VAL A 78 -7.41 -26.31 -2.84
CA VAL A 78 -7.08 -25.97 -4.23
C VAL A 78 -7.90 -26.80 -5.21
N ASP A 79 -8.03 -28.11 -4.98
CA ASP A 79 -8.83 -28.99 -5.83
C ASP A 79 -10.32 -28.66 -5.76
N ALA A 80 -10.85 -28.33 -4.58
CA ALA A 80 -12.25 -27.95 -4.39
C ALA A 80 -12.58 -26.61 -5.07
N ASP A 81 -11.67 -25.64 -4.99
CA ASP A 81 -11.87 -24.30 -5.55
C ASP A 81 -11.50 -24.23 -7.04
N ALA A 82 -10.94 -25.30 -7.62
CA ALA A 82 -10.44 -25.32 -9.00
C ALA A 82 -11.50 -24.93 -10.05
N GLU A 83 -12.73 -25.43 -9.90
CA GLU A 83 -13.83 -25.13 -10.83
C GLU A 83 -14.22 -23.64 -10.77
N VAL A 84 -14.37 -23.08 -9.56
CA VAL A 84 -14.70 -21.67 -9.36
C VAL A 84 -13.59 -20.76 -9.89
N ILE A 85 -12.33 -21.12 -9.64
CA ILE A 85 -11.17 -20.39 -10.17
C ILE A 85 -11.19 -20.40 -11.71
N ALA A 86 -11.51 -21.54 -12.33
CA ALA A 86 -11.58 -21.65 -13.79
C ALA A 86 -12.70 -20.79 -14.38
N GLU A 87 -13.88 -20.76 -13.75
CA GLU A 87 -14.99 -19.89 -14.16
C GLU A 87 -14.61 -18.41 -14.07
N LEU A 88 -14.01 -17.99 -12.95
CA LEU A 88 -13.57 -16.61 -12.75
C LEU A 88 -12.50 -16.20 -13.77
N ALA A 89 -11.55 -17.10 -14.07
CA ALA A 89 -10.52 -16.86 -15.08
C ALA A 89 -11.12 -16.67 -16.49
N GLN A 90 -12.20 -17.40 -16.81
CA GLN A 90 -12.91 -17.21 -18.07
C GLN A 90 -13.61 -15.84 -18.13
N VAL A 91 -14.28 -15.45 -17.04
CA VAL A 91 -14.94 -14.14 -16.93
C VAL A 91 -13.93 -13.00 -17.04
N GLU A 92 -12.77 -13.12 -16.39
CA GLU A 92 -11.69 -12.13 -16.47
C GLU A 92 -11.13 -12.00 -17.90
N THR A 93 -10.94 -13.13 -18.58
CA THR A 93 -10.52 -13.15 -19.99
C THR A 93 -11.53 -12.42 -20.87
N GLN A 94 -12.82 -12.68 -20.69
CA GLN A 94 -13.87 -11.99 -21.43
C GLN A 94 -13.85 -10.48 -21.16
N ALA A 95 -13.74 -10.07 -19.90
CA ALA A 95 -13.68 -8.66 -19.52
C ALA A 95 -12.46 -7.94 -20.13
N GLN A 96 -11.32 -8.63 -20.24
CA GLN A 96 -10.12 -8.10 -20.90
C GLN A 96 -10.34 -7.90 -22.40
N GLU A 97 -10.97 -8.84 -23.08
CA GLU A 97 -11.30 -8.74 -24.50
C GLU A 97 -12.31 -7.62 -24.76
N ASP A 98 -13.36 -7.52 -23.93
CA ASP A 98 -14.35 -6.44 -23.98
C ASP A 98 -13.68 -5.07 -23.84
N ARG A 99 -12.75 -4.94 -22.89
CA ARG A 99 -11.96 -3.72 -22.71
C ARG A 99 -11.13 -3.40 -23.95
N ARG A 100 -10.46 -4.39 -24.53
CA ARG A 100 -9.63 -4.19 -25.74
C ARG A 100 -10.47 -3.70 -26.90
N VAL A 101 -11.63 -4.33 -27.12
CA VAL A 101 -12.57 -3.95 -28.18
C VAL A 101 -13.11 -2.54 -27.94
N ALA A 102 -13.54 -2.21 -26.71
CA ALA A 102 -14.03 -0.87 -26.38
C ALA A 102 -12.99 0.23 -26.66
N VAL A 103 -11.72 -0.01 -26.29
CA VAL A 103 -10.63 0.94 -26.57
C VAL A 103 -10.40 1.10 -28.08
N GLN A 104 -10.38 0.00 -28.84
CA GLN A 104 -10.21 0.05 -30.30
C GLN A 104 -11.38 0.75 -30.99
N MET A 105 -12.62 0.50 -30.57
CA MET A 105 -13.80 1.18 -31.11
C MET A 105 -13.80 2.67 -30.78
N SER A 106 -13.27 3.06 -29.60
CA SER A 106 -13.16 4.47 -29.23
C SER A 106 -12.09 5.25 -30.01
N SER A 107 -11.11 4.57 -30.60
CA SER A 107 -10.05 5.24 -31.39
C SER A 107 -10.42 5.51 -32.84
N ASP A 108 -11.42 4.80 -33.40
CA ASP A 108 -11.77 4.85 -34.82
C ASP A 108 -13.03 5.69 -35.13
N ASP A 109 -13.69 6.27 -34.12
CA ASP A 109 -14.90 7.08 -34.30
C ASP A 109 -14.58 8.59 -34.21
N PRO A 110 -14.56 9.33 -35.33
CA PRO A 110 -14.35 10.78 -35.32
C PRO A 110 -15.52 11.57 -34.71
N ASP A 111 -16.67 10.93 -34.47
CA ASP A 111 -17.87 11.52 -33.83
C ASP A 111 -17.90 11.23 -32.31
N LEU A 112 -17.00 10.39 -31.80
CA LEU A 112 -16.59 10.39 -30.39
C LEU A 112 -15.54 11.49 -30.14
N GLU A 113 -15.74 12.66 -30.77
CA GLU A 113 -15.16 13.89 -30.28
C GLU A 113 -15.60 14.09 -28.83
N ALA A 114 -14.67 14.65 -28.06
CA ALA A 114 -14.74 14.92 -26.65
C ALA A 114 -16.18 15.18 -26.15
N PRO A 115 -16.51 14.68 -24.94
CA PRO A 115 -17.84 14.86 -24.40
C PRO A 115 -18.28 16.32 -24.49
N PRO A 116 -19.60 16.59 -24.67
CA PRO A 116 -20.12 17.89 -25.11
C PRO A 116 -19.43 19.01 -24.33
N PRO A 117 -19.18 20.19 -24.93
CA PRO A 117 -18.53 21.29 -24.24
C PRO A 117 -19.45 21.80 -23.13
N TYR A 118 -19.56 21.05 -22.03
CA TYR A 118 -19.48 21.65 -20.73
C TYR A 118 -18.24 22.53 -20.82
N ALA A 119 -18.43 23.82 -20.59
CA ALA A 119 -17.32 24.70 -20.33
C ALA A 119 -16.42 23.93 -19.36
N GLU A 120 -15.29 23.42 -19.88
CA GLU A 120 -14.21 22.98 -19.04
C GLU A 120 -13.93 24.24 -18.25
N VAL A 121 -14.44 24.26 -17.01
CA VAL A 121 -13.80 25.05 -15.98
C VAL A 121 -12.42 24.46 -16.01
N VAL A 122 -11.51 25.12 -16.73
CA VAL A 122 -10.13 24.69 -16.98
C VAL A 122 -9.66 24.17 -15.64
N ARG A 123 -9.67 22.84 -15.47
CA ARG A 123 -9.14 22.23 -14.28
C ARG A 123 -7.67 22.48 -14.49
N ASP A 124 -7.17 23.47 -13.76
CA ASP A 124 -5.81 23.93 -13.88
C ASP A 124 -4.93 22.71 -13.64
N ASP A 125 -4.42 22.10 -14.72
CA ASP A 125 -3.51 20.94 -14.68
C ASP A 125 -2.30 21.22 -13.80
N SER A 126 -1.99 22.50 -13.56
CA SER A 126 -1.02 22.95 -12.56
C SER A 126 -1.36 22.48 -11.14
N ILE A 127 -2.63 22.47 -10.74
CA ILE A 127 -3.08 22.07 -9.41
C ILE A 127 -2.94 20.55 -9.22
N GLU A 128 -3.37 19.75 -10.20
CA GLU A 128 -3.24 18.28 -10.11
C GLU A 128 -1.77 17.85 -10.15
N ASN A 129 -0.96 18.45 -11.02
CA ASN A 129 0.47 18.18 -11.06
C ASN A 129 1.21 18.63 -9.80
N GLU A 130 0.83 19.76 -9.18
CA GLU A 130 1.44 20.23 -7.93
C GLU A 130 1.10 19.30 -6.76
N VAL A 131 -0.15 18.85 -6.66
CA VAL A 131 -0.57 17.90 -5.60
C VAL A 131 0.19 16.58 -5.73
N VAL A 132 0.30 16.03 -6.95
CA VAL A 132 1.04 14.80 -7.22
C VAL A 132 2.53 14.98 -6.93
N ARG A 133 3.15 16.05 -7.46
CA ARG A 133 4.57 16.32 -7.29
C ARG A 133 4.95 16.55 -5.83
N ARG A 134 4.08 17.18 -5.03
CA ARG A 134 4.28 17.32 -3.58
C ARG A 134 4.10 16.02 -2.83
N MET A 135 3.12 15.20 -3.21
CA MET A 135 2.96 13.88 -2.61
C MET A 135 4.19 13.01 -2.88
N THR A 136 4.76 13.07 -4.09
CA THR A 136 6.02 12.38 -4.44
C THR A 136 7.22 12.91 -3.66
N ALA A 137 7.38 14.22 -3.50
CA ALA A 137 8.50 14.80 -2.74
C ALA A 137 8.46 14.39 -1.26
N LEU A 138 7.26 14.27 -0.68
CA LEU A 138 7.08 13.87 0.71
C LEU A 138 7.34 12.37 0.93
N LEU A 139 6.93 11.53 -0.02
CA LEU A 139 7.24 10.09 -0.01
C LEU A 139 8.74 9.82 -0.27
N SER A 140 9.43 10.72 -0.98
CA SER A 140 10.87 10.58 -1.26
C SER A 140 11.74 11.06 -0.09
N SER A 141 11.24 11.97 0.76
CA SER A 141 11.92 12.40 1.99
C SER A 141 12.03 11.31 3.06
N GLU A 142 11.43 10.15 2.83
CA GLU A 142 11.45 8.98 3.71
C GLU A 142 12.78 8.20 3.61
N HIS A 143 13.64 8.50 2.62
CA HIS A 143 14.85 7.72 2.35
C HIS A 143 16.14 8.25 3.00
N ASP A 144 16.14 9.44 3.62
CA ASP A 144 17.35 10.04 4.19
C ASP A 144 17.46 9.93 5.73
N ALA A 145 16.67 9.06 6.36
CA ALA A 145 16.75 8.81 7.80
C ALA A 145 16.67 7.33 8.20
N HIS A 146 17.21 6.43 7.36
CA HIS A 146 17.45 5.06 7.77
C HIS A 146 18.96 4.84 7.95
N ASP A 147 19.37 4.97 9.21
CA ASP A 147 20.58 4.35 9.75
C ASP A 147 20.54 2.85 9.36
N ASP A 148 21.60 2.41 8.70
CA ASP A 148 21.78 1.07 8.14
C ASP A 148 21.83 0.01 9.25
N LEU A 149 20.71 -0.45 9.81
CA LEU A 149 20.68 -1.72 10.55
C LEU A 149 19.31 -2.42 10.44
N GLU A 150 19.38 -3.64 9.90
CA GLU A 150 18.48 -4.79 10.09
C GLU A 150 17.17 -4.85 9.26
N ASN A 151 17.22 -5.77 8.30
CA ASN A 151 16.09 -6.34 7.56
C ASN A 151 15.23 -7.22 8.49
N GLU A 152 14.53 -6.60 9.44
CA GLU A 152 13.44 -7.24 10.18
C GLU A 152 12.09 -6.90 9.54
N ALA A 153 11.28 -7.93 9.29
CA ALA A 153 9.90 -7.78 8.87
C ALA A 153 9.10 -7.09 9.98
N GLY A 154 8.92 -5.77 9.85
CA GLY A 154 8.15 -4.97 10.80
C GLY A 154 6.71 -5.46 10.97
N PRO A 155 6.07 -5.20 12.13
CA PRO A 155 4.77 -5.74 12.48
C PRO A 155 3.72 -5.40 11.42
N SER A 156 2.78 -6.31 11.17
CA SER A 156 1.69 -6.15 10.21
C SER A 156 0.75 -5.03 10.63
N VAL A 157 1.11 -3.79 10.28
CA VAL A 157 0.27 -2.61 10.49
C VAL A 157 -0.89 -2.67 9.51
N SER A 158 -2.13 -2.54 9.99
CA SER A 158 -3.31 -2.51 9.12
C SER A 158 -3.20 -1.37 8.10
N TYR A 159 -3.81 -1.57 6.94
CA TYR A 159 -3.84 -0.55 5.88
C TYR A 159 -4.38 0.80 6.38
N THR A 160 -5.41 0.75 7.23
CA THR A 160 -6.03 1.93 7.85
C THR A 160 -5.07 2.70 8.74
N GLN A 161 -4.21 2.00 9.49
CA GLN A 161 -3.26 2.64 10.39
C GLN A 161 -2.05 3.21 9.64
N ARG A 162 -1.66 2.61 8.51
CA ARG A 162 -0.68 3.21 7.58
C ARG A 162 -1.20 4.50 6.95
N GLN A 163 -2.46 4.52 6.51
CA GLN A 163 -3.09 5.74 6.01
C GLN A 163 -3.17 6.83 7.09
N ALA A 164 -3.55 6.47 8.32
CA ALA A 164 -3.63 7.42 9.42
C ALA A 164 -2.27 8.02 9.77
N ASP A 165 -1.19 7.22 9.77
CA ASP A 165 0.17 7.73 10.03
C ASP A 165 0.69 8.62 8.88
N ALA A 166 0.44 8.23 7.62
CA ALA A 166 0.75 9.07 6.45
C ALA A 166 0.02 10.43 6.51
N MET A 167 -1.28 10.41 6.83
CA MET A 167 -2.07 11.63 7.03
C MET A 167 -1.64 12.44 8.26
N GLY A 168 -1.22 11.78 9.35
CA GLY A 168 -0.68 12.43 10.55
C GLY A 168 0.68 13.08 10.33
N LYS A 169 1.48 12.58 9.38
CA LYS A 169 2.74 13.20 8.93
C LYS A 169 2.47 14.41 8.03
N LEU A 170 1.49 14.32 7.12
CA LEU A 170 1.01 15.46 6.31
C LEU A 170 0.54 16.64 7.18
N ALA A 171 -0.07 16.35 8.33
CA ALA A 171 -0.53 17.37 9.28
C ALA A 171 0.59 18.04 10.11
N ARG A 172 1.80 17.46 10.12
CA ARG A 172 2.96 17.95 10.90
C ARG A 172 3.88 18.90 10.11
N ASN A 173 3.82 18.86 8.77
CA ASN A 173 4.61 19.77 7.95
C ASN A 173 3.95 21.16 7.94
N GLN A 174 4.54 22.06 8.73
CA GLN A 174 4.15 23.46 8.81
C GLN A 174 4.96 24.27 7.80
N PHE A 175 4.27 25.08 7.01
CA PHE A 175 4.86 25.91 5.96
C PHE A 175 4.74 27.39 6.33
N GLU A 176 5.79 28.18 6.09
CA GLU A 176 5.82 29.60 6.47
C GLU A 176 5.29 30.50 5.35
N CYS A 177 4.33 31.37 5.68
CA CYS A 177 3.86 32.39 4.75
C CYS A 177 4.87 33.54 4.63
N ILE A 178 5.30 33.89 3.42
CA ILE A 178 6.30 34.95 3.22
C ILE A 178 5.83 36.36 3.62
N ALA A 179 4.51 36.57 3.69
CA ALA A 179 3.93 37.87 4.01
C ALA A 179 3.75 38.10 5.52
N CYS A 180 3.16 37.14 6.24
CA CYS A 180 2.92 37.26 7.69
C CYS A 180 3.95 36.52 8.55
N ARG A 181 4.79 35.66 7.96
CA ARG A 181 5.77 34.81 8.66
C ARG A 181 5.17 33.88 9.70
N GLU A 182 3.89 33.57 9.57
CA GLU A 182 3.21 32.58 10.38
C GLU A 182 3.25 31.21 9.70
N GLU A 183 3.22 30.17 10.53
CA GLU A 183 3.23 28.77 10.11
C GLU A 183 1.80 28.27 9.85
N PHE A 184 1.58 27.69 8.67
CA PHE A 184 0.30 27.15 8.24
C PHE A 184 0.41 25.68 7.88
N ARG A 185 -0.69 24.95 8.05
CA ARG A 185 -0.80 23.58 7.57
C ARG A 185 -0.78 23.56 6.05
N PHE A 186 -0.40 22.42 5.50
CA PHE A 186 -0.43 22.16 4.06
C PHE A 186 -1.74 22.59 3.36
N ALA A 187 -2.89 22.37 4.00
CA ALA A 187 -4.20 22.70 3.44
C ALA A 187 -4.48 24.21 3.37
N ASP A 188 -3.81 25.01 4.18
CA ASP A 188 -4.09 26.44 4.35
C ASP A 188 -3.05 27.35 3.67
N ILE A 189 -2.01 26.75 3.07
CA ILE A 189 -0.95 27.46 2.36
C ILE A 189 -1.03 27.25 0.84
N THR A 190 -0.94 28.36 0.10
CA THR A 190 -0.99 28.38 -1.35
C THR A 190 0.37 28.76 -1.91
N HIS A 191 0.79 28.04 -2.93
CA HIS A 191 2.04 28.29 -3.62
C HIS A 191 1.78 28.94 -4.97
N ILE A 192 2.49 30.02 -5.25
CA ILE A 192 2.40 30.68 -6.55
C ILE A 192 3.50 30.10 -7.43
N GLY A 193 3.12 29.57 -8.59
CA GLY A 193 4.02 29.03 -9.62
C GLY A 193 4.91 30.12 -10.26
N CYS A 194 5.81 30.67 -9.47
CA CYS A 194 6.87 31.56 -9.89
C CYS A 194 8.21 30.83 -9.73
N ASP A 195 9.23 31.24 -10.49
CA ASP A 195 10.53 30.57 -10.53
C ASP A 195 11.20 30.44 -9.15
N SER A 196 10.82 31.29 -8.19
CA SER A 196 11.34 31.34 -6.82
C SER A 196 10.40 30.73 -5.75
N HIS A 197 9.40 29.95 -6.15
CA HIS A 197 8.59 29.10 -5.29
C HIS A 197 7.99 29.80 -4.03
N HIS A 198 7.29 30.93 -4.20
CA HIS A 198 6.74 31.71 -3.06
C HIS A 198 5.45 31.13 -2.47
N GLN A 199 5.38 31.09 -1.13
CA GLN A 199 4.26 30.53 -0.36
C GLN A 199 3.51 31.62 0.42
N TYR A 200 2.18 31.62 0.32
CA TYR A 200 1.30 32.58 0.98
C TYR A 200 0.12 31.85 1.64
N CYS A 201 -0.30 32.31 2.83
CA CYS A 201 -1.58 31.87 3.38
C CYS A 201 -2.74 32.49 2.59
N SER A 202 -3.91 31.85 2.64
CA SER A 202 -5.10 32.26 1.88
C SER A 202 -5.52 33.72 2.13
N SER A 203 -5.37 34.21 3.36
CA SER A 203 -5.69 35.59 3.74
C SER A 203 -4.71 36.59 3.14
N CYS A 204 -3.40 36.36 3.27
CA CYS A 204 -2.38 37.22 2.69
C CYS A 204 -2.43 37.21 1.16
N LEU A 205 -2.67 36.05 0.55
CA LEU A 205 -2.83 35.94 -0.91
C LEU A 205 -4.05 36.71 -1.40
N LYS A 206 -5.20 36.58 -0.72
CA LYS A 206 -6.41 37.33 -1.07
C LYS A 206 -6.18 38.83 -0.98
N GLN A 207 -5.51 39.29 0.08
CA GLN A 207 -5.22 40.71 0.26
C GLN A 207 -4.21 41.23 -0.76
N PHE A 208 -3.25 40.40 -1.14
CA PHE A 208 -2.29 40.68 -2.20
C PHE A 208 -2.96 40.85 -3.56
N ILE A 209 -3.88 39.94 -3.93
CA ILE A 209 -4.65 40.01 -5.18
C ILE A 209 -5.55 41.25 -5.20
N MET A 210 -6.24 41.54 -4.10
CA MET A 210 -7.21 42.64 -4.04
C MET A 210 -6.56 44.03 -3.98
N ASN A 211 -5.35 44.15 -3.44
CA ASN A 211 -4.66 45.44 -3.30
C ASN A 211 -3.76 45.80 -4.50
N GLY A 212 -3.57 44.90 -5.48
CA GLY A 212 -2.87 45.18 -6.73
C GLY A 212 -1.37 45.51 -6.61
N VAL A 213 -0.76 45.27 -5.44
CA VAL A 213 0.67 45.54 -5.22
C VAL A 213 1.46 44.28 -5.52
N MET A 214 1.82 44.09 -6.79
CA MET A 214 2.81 43.08 -7.18
C MET A 214 4.20 43.55 -6.75
N PRO A 215 4.91 42.83 -5.88
CA PRO A 215 6.25 43.21 -5.50
C PRO A 215 7.19 42.82 -6.65
N MET A 216 8.17 43.68 -6.90
CA MET A 216 9.02 43.69 -8.11
C MET A 216 9.76 42.37 -8.45
N TRP A 217 9.82 41.43 -7.51
CA TRP A 217 10.56 40.18 -7.60
C TRP A 217 9.73 39.01 -8.16
N CYS A 218 8.42 39.20 -8.40
CA CYS A 218 7.55 38.18 -9.00
C CYS A 218 6.85 38.75 -10.25
N ARG A 219 7.56 38.78 -11.38
CA ARG A 219 7.15 39.49 -12.60
C ARG A 219 6.62 38.56 -13.70
N VAL A 220 5.85 37.53 -13.33
CA VAL A 220 5.39 36.48 -14.27
C VAL A 220 3.87 36.50 -14.53
N LEU A 221 3.06 37.25 -13.76
CA LEU A 221 1.59 37.31 -13.96
C LEU A 221 1.09 38.58 -14.65
N LEU A 222 1.67 38.98 -15.78
CA LEU A 222 1.02 39.93 -16.70
C LEU A 222 1.41 39.61 -18.16
N PRO A 223 0.52 38.90 -18.88
CA PRO A 223 0.14 39.44 -20.20
C PRO A 223 -1.36 39.53 -20.46
N MET A 224 -2.26 39.02 -19.60
CA MET A 224 -3.69 38.94 -19.98
C MET A 224 -4.59 40.10 -19.54
N TRP A 225 -4.25 40.87 -18.50
CA TRP A 225 -5.18 41.88 -17.97
C TRP A 225 -5.04 43.29 -18.57
N TYR A 226 -4.15 43.51 -19.54
CA TYR A 226 -3.93 44.83 -20.16
C TYR A 226 -4.16 44.86 -21.69
N ARG A 227 -4.78 43.83 -22.26
CA ARG A 227 -5.07 43.77 -23.70
C ARG A 227 -6.57 43.62 -24.02
N MET A 228 -7.44 44.11 -23.13
CA MET A 228 -8.90 44.09 -23.33
C MET A 228 -9.55 45.47 -23.53
N ASP A 229 -8.80 46.59 -23.51
CA ASP A 229 -9.42 47.93 -23.51
C ASP A 229 -9.06 48.87 -24.67
N GLN A 230 -8.43 48.38 -25.75
CA GLN A 230 -8.30 49.15 -27.01
C GLN A 230 -8.47 48.28 -28.25
N ALA A 231 -9.73 48.02 -28.61
CA ALA A 231 -10.09 47.67 -29.99
C ALA A 231 -10.65 48.95 -30.68
N PRO A 232 -10.11 49.38 -31.83
CA PRO A 232 -10.68 50.49 -32.59
C PRO A 232 -12.00 50.05 -33.25
N LYS A 233 -13.05 50.86 -33.05
CA LYS A 233 -14.33 50.73 -33.75
C LYS A 233 -14.12 51.01 -35.25
N MET A 234 -14.01 49.96 -36.07
CA MET A 234 -14.26 50.08 -37.51
C MET A 234 -15.78 50.14 -37.73
N HIS A 235 -16.28 51.36 -37.89
CA HIS A 235 -17.59 51.62 -38.46
C HIS A 235 -17.49 51.45 -39.98
N MET A 236 -18.25 50.51 -40.53
CA MET A 236 -18.40 50.30 -41.96
C MET A 236 -19.39 51.35 -42.49
N CYS A 237 -18.90 52.34 -43.23
CA CYS A 237 -19.74 53.27 -44.01
C CYS A 237 -19.98 52.68 -45.40
N PHE A 238 -21.25 52.62 -45.79
CA PHE A 238 -21.75 52.25 -47.11
C PHE A 238 -21.27 53.22 -48.19
N LEU A 239 -21.11 52.72 -49.42
CA LEU A 239 -20.95 53.51 -50.64
C LEU A 239 -22.18 54.41 -50.87
N ASP A 240 -21.92 55.67 -51.23
CA ASP A 240 -22.26 56.21 -52.55
C ASP A 240 -20.95 56.67 -53.22
#